data_AF-A0A0C9YS04-F1
#
_entry.id   AF-A0A0C9YS04-F1
#
_cell.length_a   1.000
_cell.length_b   1.000
_cell.length_c   1.000
_cell.angle_alpha   90.00
_cell.angle_beta   90.00
_cell.angle_gamma   90.00
#
_symmetry.space_group_name_H-M   'P 1'
#
loop_
_entity.id
_entity.type
_entity.pdbx_description
1 polymer ?
#
loop_
_entity_poly.entity_id
_entity_poly.type
_entity_poly.pdbx_seq_one_letter_code
_entity_poly.pdbx_strand_id
1 'polypeptide(L)'
;IIAQDPDCLGSTFVPIILGSDKTTISVATRQNDYYLLYLSIGNIHNSIRWAHHNGVILIAFLTMPKTTREYASKDNFHRFQWQLFHSSLGRILKTFKPGMVKPEV
;
A
#
# COMPACT_ATOMS: atom_id res chain seq x y z
N ILE A 1 -9.40 -18.46 -14.82
CA ILE A 1 -8.81 -17.26 -15.44
C ILE A 1 -7.28 -17.40 -15.49
N ILE A 2 -6.51 -17.17 -14.41
CA ILE A 2 -5.03 -17.28 -14.46
C ILE A 2 -4.57 -18.69 -14.85
N ALA A 3 -5.12 -19.74 -14.24
CA ALA A 3 -4.76 -21.12 -14.54
C ALA A 3 -5.19 -21.62 -15.95
N GLN A 4 -5.97 -20.83 -16.68
CA GLN A 4 -6.42 -21.14 -18.05
C GLN A 4 -5.57 -20.42 -19.11
N ASP A 5 -4.71 -19.49 -18.69
CA ASP A 5 -3.84 -18.73 -19.59
C ASP A 5 -2.58 -19.55 -19.90
N PRO A 6 -2.33 -19.93 -21.17
CA PRO A 6 -1.12 -20.64 -21.57
C PRO A 6 0.17 -19.90 -21.20
N ASP A 7 0.17 -18.57 -21.22
CA ASP A 7 1.34 -17.75 -20.91
C ASP A 7 1.70 -17.81 -19.42
N CYS A 8 0.74 -18.17 -18.56
CA CYS A 8 0.94 -18.34 -17.13
C CYS A 8 1.36 -19.77 -16.74
N LEU A 9 1.48 -20.71 -17.69
CA LEU A 9 1.83 -22.09 -17.40
C LEU A 9 3.24 -22.20 -16.81
N GLY A 10 3.37 -22.80 -15.63
CA GLY A 10 4.65 -22.90 -14.91
C GLY A 10 5.01 -21.66 -14.07
N SER A 11 4.22 -20.58 -14.14
CA SER A 11 4.37 -19.43 -13.26
C SER A 11 3.73 -19.66 -11.89
N THR A 12 4.19 -18.94 -10.86
CA THR A 12 3.58 -18.96 -9.52
C THR A 12 2.78 -17.69 -9.31
N PHE A 13 1.52 -17.82 -8.92
CA PHE A 13 0.70 -16.68 -8.53
C PHE A 13 1.16 -16.12 -7.18
N VAL A 14 1.65 -14.88 -7.14
CA VAL A 14 2.15 -14.20 -5.92
C VAL A 14 1.21 -13.05 -5.53
N PRO A 15 0.37 -13.22 -4.49
CA PRO A 15 -0.50 -12.15 -4.01
C PRO A 15 0.30 -11.08 -3.25
N ILE A 16 0.01 -9.81 -3.54
CA ILE A 16 0.53 -8.65 -2.81
C ILE A 16 -0.52 -8.20 -1.79
N ILE A 17 -0.13 -8.13 -0.52
CA ILE A 17 -0.97 -7.67 0.59
C ILE A 17 -0.45 -6.30 1.04
N LEU A 18 -1.35 -5.32 1.11
CA LEU A 18 -1.03 -3.99 1.63
C LEU A 18 -1.71 -3.77 2.98
N GLY A 19 -0.99 -3.12 3.89
CA GLY A 19 -1.53 -2.63 5.16
C GLY A 19 -1.20 -1.17 5.33
N SER A 20 -2.12 -0.37 5.83
CA SER A 20 -1.83 1.02 6.18
C SER A 20 -2.34 1.37 7.55
N ASP A 21 -1.52 2.05 8.33
CA ASP A 21 -1.87 2.61 9.63
C ASP A 21 -1.54 4.10 9.67
N LYS A 22 -2.29 4.82 10.49
CA LYS A 22 -2.03 6.23 10.76
C LYS A 22 -0.93 6.32 11.81
N THR A 23 0.17 6.98 11.47
CA THR A 23 1.27 7.22 12.40
C THR A 23 1.60 8.72 12.48
N THR A 24 2.08 9.14 13.64
CA THR A 24 2.65 10.48 13.84
C THR A 24 4.15 10.34 13.97
N ILE A 25 4.90 10.91 13.03
CA ILE A 25 6.37 10.89 13.08
C ILE A 25 6.84 12.23 13.64
N SER A 26 7.35 12.23 14.86
CA SER A 26 7.96 13.41 15.45
C SER A 26 9.43 13.52 15.02
N VAL A 27 9.72 14.32 13.98
CA VAL A 27 11.09 14.75 13.69
C VAL A 27 11.24 16.21 14.13
N ALA A 28 11.95 16.40 15.24
CA ALA A 28 12.54 17.60 15.86
C ALA A 28 11.77 18.94 15.93
N THR A 29 10.78 19.25 15.10
CA THR A 29 10.07 20.56 15.17
C THR A 29 8.71 20.61 14.44
N ARG A 30 8.24 19.53 13.81
CA ARG A 30 6.93 19.53 13.14
C ARG A 30 6.18 18.23 13.39
N GLN A 31 4.97 18.34 13.93
CA GLN A 31 4.04 17.23 14.09
C GLN A 31 3.50 16.88 12.70
N ASN A 32 4.19 15.97 12.00
CA ASN A 32 3.79 15.48 10.68
C ASN A 32 3.15 14.10 10.82
N ASP A 33 1.90 14.02 10.39
CA ASP A 33 1.13 12.78 10.39
C ASP A 33 1.17 12.18 8.99
N TYR A 34 1.41 10.88 8.92
CA TYR A 34 1.46 10.11 7.68
C TYR A 34 0.64 8.84 7.83
N TYR A 35 0.14 8.31 6.70
CA TYR A 35 -0.22 6.90 6.66
C TYR A 35 1.01 6.13 6.21
N LEU A 36 1.47 5.18 7.04
CA LEU A 36 2.48 4.24 6.61
C LEU A 36 1.83 3.24 5.66
N LEU A 37 2.56 2.83 4.64
CA LEU A 37 2.12 1.79 3.73
C LEU A 37 3.09 0.61 3.82
N TYR A 38 2.59 -0.48 4.37
CA TYR A 38 3.28 -1.75 4.43
C TYR A 38 2.92 -2.65 3.26
N LEU A 39 3.87 -3.47 2.83
CA LEU A 39 3.70 -4.48 1.80
C LEU A 39 4.18 -5.83 2.32
N SER A 40 3.43 -6.87 1.99
CA SER A 40 3.76 -8.27 2.27
C SER A 40 3.41 -9.15 1.07
N ILE A 41 4.12 -10.26 0.93
CA ILE A 41 3.81 -11.31 -0.03
C ILE A 41 2.91 -12.33 0.66
N GLY A 42 1.76 -12.68 0.07
CA GLY A 42 0.83 -13.61 0.71
C GLY A 42 1.25 -15.08 0.64
N ASN A 43 2.22 -15.45 -0.21
CA ASN A 43 2.74 -16.82 -0.33
C ASN A 43 3.86 -17.16 0.67
N ILE A 44 4.02 -16.37 1.73
CA ILE A 44 4.99 -16.68 2.78
C ILE A 44 4.43 -17.76 3.72
N HIS A 45 5.30 -18.64 4.21
CA HIS A 45 4.90 -19.64 5.19
C HIS A 45 4.45 -18.97 6.49
N ASN A 46 3.53 -19.61 7.22
CA ASN A 46 2.94 -19.05 8.43
C ASN A 46 4.00 -18.68 9.48
N SER A 47 5.07 -19.47 9.61
CA SER A 47 6.17 -19.15 10.53
C SER A 47 6.83 -17.81 10.20
N ILE A 48 7.00 -17.46 8.91
CA ILE A 48 7.59 -16.19 8.46
C ILE A 48 6.60 -15.03 8.64
N ARG A 49 5.30 -15.30 8.48
CA ARG A 49 4.24 -14.30 8.67
C ARG A 49 4.08 -13.88 10.13
N TRP A 50 4.26 -14.82 11.06
CA TRP A 50 4.05 -14.60 12.50
C TRP A 50 5.33 -14.32 13.27
N ALA A 51 6.45 -14.94 12.89
CA ALA A 51 7.74 -14.54 13.44
C ALA A 51 8.11 -13.17 12.87
N HIS A 52 8.85 -12.36 13.63
CA HIS A 52 9.43 -11.09 13.19
C HIS A 52 10.52 -11.28 12.10
N HIS A 53 10.22 -12.05 11.05
CA HIS A 53 11.13 -12.59 10.05
C HIS A 53 11.01 -11.81 8.72
N ASN A 54 10.85 -10.49 8.80
CA ASN A 54 10.81 -9.57 7.64
C ASN A 54 9.71 -9.90 6.59
N GLY A 55 8.61 -10.56 6.99
CA GLY A 55 7.48 -10.84 6.10
C GLY A 55 6.68 -9.60 5.67
N VAL A 56 6.96 -8.44 6.27
CA VAL A 56 6.30 -7.16 6.01
C VAL A 56 7.36 -6.07 5.93
N ILE A 57 7.28 -5.22 4.90
CA ILE A 57 8.19 -4.08 4.70
C ILE A 57 7.41 -2.78 4.57
N LEU A 58 7.98 -1.67 5.07
CA LEU A 58 7.44 -0.33 4.87
C LEU A 58 7.89 0.20 3.50
N ILE A 59 6.95 0.54 2.62
CA ILE A 59 7.24 0.94 1.24
C ILE A 59 6.97 2.42 0.95
N ALA A 60 6.13 3.09 1.74
CA ALA A 60 5.85 4.52 1.55
C ALA A 60 5.30 5.20 2.80
N PHE A 61 5.48 6.53 2.84
CA PHE A 61 4.83 7.45 3.75
C PHE A 61 3.82 8.28 2.94
N LEU A 62 2.53 8.00 3.11
CA LEU A 62 1.47 8.72 2.40
C LEU A 62 1.09 9.97 3.19
N THR A 63 1.05 11.10 2.50
CA THR A 63 0.77 12.40 3.11
C THR A 63 -0.64 12.46 3.66
N MET A 64 -0.78 12.92 4.91
CA MET A 64 -2.08 13.26 5.48
C MET A 64 -2.28 14.78 5.38
N PRO A 65 -3.14 15.26 4.46
CA PRO A 65 -3.32 16.68 4.26
C PRO A 65 -3.99 17.28 5.50
N LYS A 66 -3.53 18.46 5.90
CA LYS A 66 -4.08 19.24 7.03
C LYS A 66 -4.90 20.39 6.48
N THR A 67 -5.95 20.76 7.20
CA THR A 67 -6.82 21.89 6.88
C THR A 67 -7.18 22.65 8.15
N THR A 68 -7.75 23.84 8.01
CA THR A 68 -8.26 24.62 9.15
C THR A 68 -9.52 23.99 9.72
N ARG A 69 -9.80 24.25 11.00
CA ARG A 69 -10.92 23.62 11.75
C ARG A 69 -12.28 23.79 11.07
N GLU A 70 -12.48 24.93 10.39
CA GLU A 70 -13.67 25.27 9.60
C GLU A 70 -13.95 24.33 8.40
N TYR A 71 -12.92 23.67 7.84
CA TYR A 71 -13.08 22.72 6.73
C TYR A 71 -12.86 21.25 7.14
N ALA A 72 -12.38 21.00 8.36
CA ALA A 72 -12.00 19.66 8.82
C ALA A 72 -13.16 18.65 8.83
N SER A 73 -14.39 19.11 9.04
CA SER A 73 -15.61 18.29 9.06
C SER A 73 -16.43 18.39 7.77
N LYS A 74 -15.91 19.03 6.71
CA LYS A 74 -16.63 19.16 5.44
C LYS A 74 -16.38 17.93 4.57
N ASP A 75 -17.46 17.38 3.99
CA ASP A 75 -17.41 16.20 3.13
C ASP A 75 -16.44 16.35 1.95
N ASN A 76 -16.33 17.56 1.39
CA ASN A 76 -15.39 17.84 0.31
C ASN A 76 -13.94 17.59 0.73
N PHE A 77 -13.58 17.91 1.97
CA PHE A 77 -12.24 17.68 2.49
C PHE A 77 -11.98 16.21 2.77
N HIS A 78 -12.96 15.50 3.35
CA HIS A 78 -12.88 14.05 3.50
C HIS A 78 -12.71 13.37 2.13
N ARG A 79 -13.55 13.72 1.15
CA ARG A 79 -13.45 13.19 -0.21
C ARG A 79 -12.08 13.45 -0.83
N PHE A 80 -11.53 14.64 -0.66
CA PHE A 80 -10.18 14.97 -1.09
C PHE A 80 -9.12 14.08 -0.44
N GLN A 81 -9.23 13.82 0.88
CA GLN A 81 -8.34 12.90 1.58
C GLN A 81 -8.40 11.48 1.01
N TRP A 82 -9.61 10.94 0.81
CA TRP A 82 -9.82 9.62 0.19
C TRP A 82 -9.23 9.57 -1.22
N GLN A 83 -9.49 10.58 -2.04
CA GLN A 83 -8.96 10.66 -3.41
C GLN A 83 -7.44 10.73 -3.43
N LEU A 84 -6.83 11.53 -2.55
CA LEU A 84 -5.38 11.65 -2.45
C LEU A 84 -4.75 10.32 -2.04
N PHE A 85 -5.33 9.64 -1.04
CA PHE A 85 -4.87 8.33 -0.58
C PHE A 85 -4.94 7.28 -1.70
N HIS A 86 -6.10 7.12 -2.33
CA HIS A 86 -6.28 6.14 -3.40
C HIS A 86 -5.48 6.46 -4.67
N SER A 87 -5.32 7.73 -5.01
CA SER A 87 -4.49 8.13 -6.16
C SER A 87 -3.01 7.84 -5.90
N SER A 88 -2.55 8.05 -4.67
CA SER A 88 -1.18 7.70 -4.26
C SER A 88 -0.94 6.20 -4.31
N LEU A 89 -1.88 5.39 -3.77
CA LEU A 89 -1.85 3.94 -3.89
C LEU A 89 -1.85 3.49 -5.36
N GLY A 90 -2.72 4.06 -6.20
CA GLY A 90 -2.76 3.75 -7.62
C GLY A 90 -1.45 4.08 -8.33
N ARG A 91 -0.77 5.17 -7.94
CA ARG A 91 0.53 5.55 -8.48
C ARG A 91 1.63 4.56 -8.10
N ILE A 92 1.65 4.13 -6.84
CA ILE A 92 2.58 3.10 -6.34
C ILE A 92 2.30 1.78 -7.06
N LEU A 93 1.04 1.34 -7.08
CA LEU A 93 0.65 0.06 -7.68
C LEU A 93 0.78 0.01 -9.19
N LYS A 94 0.88 1.16 -9.86
CA LYS A 94 1.12 1.23 -11.30
C LYS A 94 2.40 0.48 -11.71
N THR A 95 3.41 0.40 -10.84
CA THR A 95 4.66 -0.32 -11.13
C THR A 95 4.45 -1.84 -11.22
N PHE A 96 3.43 -2.40 -10.56
CA PHE A 96 3.14 -3.83 -10.62
C PHE A 96 2.32 -4.25 -11.85
N LYS A 97 1.69 -3.30 -12.54
CA LYS A 97 0.80 -3.61 -13.69
C LYS A 97 1.46 -4.48 -14.76
N PRO A 98 2.72 -4.26 -15.18
CA PRO A 98 3.37 -5.14 -16.16
C PRO A 98 3.41 -6.60 -15.70
N GLY A 99 3.86 -6.86 -14.46
CA GLY A 99 3.94 -8.20 -13.87
C GLY A 99 2.58 -8.83 -13.53
N MET A 100 1.50 -8.04 -13.52
CA MET A 100 0.12 -8.56 -13.39
C MET A 100 -0.47 -9.02 -14.72
N VAL A 101 0.09 -8.58 -15.86
CA VAL A 101 -0.39 -8.93 -17.20
C VAL A 101 0.44 -10.06 -17.80
N LYS A 102 1.75 -10.02 -17.62
CA LYS A 102 2.65 -11.08 -18.06
C LYS A 102 3.49 -11.55 -16.87
N PRO A 103 3.64 -12.86 -16.67
CA PRO A 103 4.52 -13.36 -15.63
C PRO A 103 5.96 -12.91 -15.91
N GLU A 104 6.63 -12.44 -14.86
CA GLU A 104 8.06 -12.18 -14.90
C GLU A 104 8.79 -13.53 -14.70
N VAL A 105 9.69 -13.86 -15.62
CA VAL A 105 10.50 -15.10 -15.64
C VAL A 105 11.97 -14.74 -15.63
#